data_AF-K0RGS6-F1
#
_entry.id   AF-K0RGS6-F1
#
_cell.length_a   1.000
_cell.length_b   1.000
_cell.length_c   1.000
_cell.angle_alpha   90.00
_cell.angle_beta   90.00
_cell.angle_gamma   90.00
#
_symmetry.space_group_name_H-M   'P 1'
#
loop_
_entity.id
_entity.type
_entity.pdbx_description
1 polymer ?
#
loop_
_entity_poly.entity_id
_entity_poly.type
_entity_poly.pdbx_seq_one_letter_code
_entity_poly.pdbx_strand_id
1 'polypeptide(L)'
;YYGSNDKAKGIHCFESAAIQGDVRCRHCLGGVELEKGNYDRAVRHFLISAKMGLERSLDAIKDLLFMGFATKAQYAEALSGCQDAVEEMKSPDRDEAFAAFGAELDALNDFT
;
A
#
# COMPACT_ATOMS: atom_id res chain seq x y z
N TYR A 1 6.82 23.12 29.08
CA TYR A 1 7.57 22.14 28.27
C TYR A 1 6.56 21.33 27.47
N TYR A 2 6.30 21.68 26.21
CA TYR A 2 5.39 20.93 25.32
C TYR A 2 6.19 19.82 24.63
N GLY A 3 5.94 18.58 25.06
CA GLY A 3 6.68 17.39 24.70
C GLY A 3 6.32 16.85 23.32
N SER A 4 7.33 16.77 22.46
CA SER A 4 7.75 15.69 21.55
C SER A 4 6.78 14.72 20.84
N ASN A 5 5.48 14.66 21.14
CA ASN A 5 4.59 13.60 20.64
C ASN A 5 3.90 13.93 19.29
N ASP A 6 3.71 15.22 18.97
CA ASP A 6 3.13 15.64 17.66
C ASP A 6 4.11 15.47 16.50
N LYS A 7 5.42 15.63 16.76
CA LYS A 7 6.44 15.51 15.72
C LYS A 7 6.56 14.08 15.20
N ALA A 8 6.48 13.08 16.08
CA ALA A 8 6.57 11.67 15.69
C ALA A 8 5.34 11.23 14.88
N LYS A 9 4.12 11.60 15.32
CA LYS A 9 2.88 11.34 14.58
C LYS A 9 2.89 12.01 13.20
N GLY A 10 3.40 13.24 13.11
CA GLY A 10 3.57 13.95 11.84
C GLY A 10 4.51 13.21 10.88
N ILE A 11 5.69 12.79 11.35
CA ILE A 11 6.70 12.10 10.52
C ILE A 11 6.14 10.80 9.93
N HIS A 12 5.47 9.97 10.72
CA HIS A 12 4.88 8.72 10.22
C HIS A 12 3.77 8.93 9.18
N CYS A 13 2.95 9.98 9.34
CA CYS A 13 1.95 10.35 8.34
C CYS A 13 2.60 10.79 7.03
N PHE A 14 3.69 11.57 7.09
CA PHE A 14 4.43 11.99 5.89
C PHE A 14 5.11 10.82 5.19
N GLU A 15 5.73 9.91 5.93
CA GLU A 15 6.34 8.69 5.38
C GLU A 15 5.28 7.80 4.70
N SER A 16 4.14 7.56 5.36
CA SER A 16 3.04 6.79 4.79
C SER A 16 2.47 7.45 3.54
N ALA A 17 2.29 8.78 3.55
CA ALA A 17 1.84 9.53 2.38
C ALA A 17 2.86 9.50 1.23
N ALA A 18 4.16 9.53 1.54
CA ALA A 18 5.23 9.42 0.56
C ALA A 18 5.27 8.03 -0.09
N ILE A 19 5.17 6.96 0.72
CA ILE A 19 5.06 5.57 0.23
C ILE A 19 3.81 5.44 -0.66
N GLN A 20 2.64 5.88 -0.19
CA GLN A 20 1.40 5.81 -0.97
C GLN A 20 1.47 6.65 -2.26
N GLY A 21 2.23 7.75 -2.24
CA GLY A 21 2.55 8.56 -3.42
C GLY A 21 3.37 7.76 -4.44
N ASP A 22 4.48 7.16 -4.02
CA ASP A 22 5.33 6.35 -4.89
C ASP A 22 4.58 5.14 -5.48
N VAL A 23 3.79 4.46 -4.66
CA VAL A 23 2.95 3.31 -5.07
C VAL A 23 2.00 3.71 -6.21
N ARG A 24 1.33 4.86 -6.10
CA ARG A 24 0.45 5.40 -7.15
C ARG A 24 1.22 5.80 -8.40
N CYS A 25 2.38 6.44 -8.25
CA CYS A 25 3.25 6.79 -9.37
C CYS A 25 3.67 5.54 -10.17
N ARG A 26 4.03 4.46 -9.48
CA ARG A 26 4.39 3.18 -10.11
C ARG A 26 3.22 2.57 -10.87
N HIS A 27 2.01 2.59 -10.30
CA HIS A 27 0.81 2.17 -11.02
C HIS A 27 0.57 2.98 -12.30
N CYS A 28 0.66 4.31 -12.22
CA CYS A 28 0.49 5.19 -13.38
C CYS A 28 1.53 4.90 -14.48
N LEU A 29 2.79 4.64 -14.12
CA LEU A 29 3.81 4.24 -15.09
C LEU A 29 3.45 2.92 -15.79
N GLY A 30 2.86 1.97 -15.07
CA GLY A 30 2.33 0.74 -15.66
C GLY A 30 1.24 1.01 -16.68
N GLY A 31 0.29 1.91 -16.36
CA GLY A 31 -0.76 2.35 -17.28
C GLY A 31 -0.20 3.02 -18.54
N VAL A 32 0.78 3.91 -18.40
CA VAL A 32 1.43 4.58 -19.55
C VAL A 32 2.14 3.58 -20.46
N GLU A 33 2.82 2.58 -19.91
CA GLU A 33 3.47 1.54 -20.71
C GLU A 33 2.43 0.61 -21.38
N LEU A 34 1.29 0.38 -20.73
CA LEU A 34 0.16 -0.37 -21.29
C LEU A 34 -0.46 0.35 -22.49
N GLU A 35 -0.68 1.67 -22.39
CA GLU A 35 -1.15 2.50 -23.51
C GLU A 35 -0.18 2.49 -24.70
N LYS A 36 1.13 2.32 -24.44
CA LYS A 36 2.17 2.19 -25.47
C LYS A 36 2.31 0.78 -26.04
N GLY A 37 1.57 -0.20 -25.51
CA GLY A 37 1.70 -1.61 -25.89
C GLY A 37 2.96 -2.30 -25.33
N ASN A 38 3.66 -1.67 -24.39
CA ASN A 38 4.86 -2.23 -23.76
C ASN A 38 4.49 -3.11 -22.56
N TYR A 39 3.79 -4.22 -22.82
CA TYR A 39 3.16 -5.01 -21.76
C TYR A 39 4.16 -5.58 -20.74
N ASP A 40 5.34 -6.03 -21.15
CA ASP A 40 6.39 -6.51 -20.22
C ASP A 40 6.86 -5.42 -19.25
N ARG A 41 6.88 -4.15 -19.69
CA ARG A 41 7.17 -3.01 -18.83
C ARG A 41 5.99 -2.70 -17.91
N ALA A 42 4.77 -2.71 -18.46
CA ALA A 42 3.56 -2.49 -17.70
C ALA A 42 3.45 -3.47 -16.52
N VAL A 43 3.63 -4.78 -16.77
CA VAL A 43 3.62 -5.82 -15.72
C VAL A 43 4.64 -5.53 -14.63
N ARG A 44 5.88 -5.15 -14.97
CA ARG A 44 6.90 -4.83 -13.95
C ARG A 44 6.52 -3.65 -13.07
N HIS A 45 5.96 -2.60 -13.64
CA HIS A 45 5.50 -1.44 -12.89
C HIS A 45 4.34 -1.80 -11.95
N PHE A 46 3.36 -2.56 -12.46
CA PHE A 46 2.26 -3.04 -11.64
C PHE A 46 2.74 -3.98 -10.53
N LEU A 47 3.68 -4.88 -10.81
CA LEU A 47 4.21 -5.84 -9.85
C LEU A 47 4.80 -5.11 -8.63
N ILE A 48 5.60 -4.06 -8.84
CA ILE A 48 6.19 -3.27 -7.76
C ILE A 48 5.08 -2.66 -6.89
N SER A 49 4.12 -1.97 -7.50
CA SER A 49 3.03 -1.34 -6.74
C SER A 49 2.10 -2.35 -6.04
N ALA A 50 1.86 -3.53 -6.64
CA ALA A 50 1.08 -4.60 -6.03
C ALA A 50 1.81 -5.17 -4.81
N LYS A 51 3.12 -5.38 -4.89
CA LYS A 51 3.97 -5.81 -3.76
C LYS A 51 4.07 -4.77 -2.63
N MET A 52 3.53 -3.58 -2.84
CA MET A 52 3.38 -2.54 -1.80
C MET A 52 1.91 -2.38 -1.34
N GLY A 53 1.04 -3.35 -1.68
CA GLY A 53 -0.34 -3.40 -1.20
C GLY A 53 -1.38 -2.73 -2.10
N LEU A 54 -1.02 -2.28 -3.32
CA LEU A 54 -2.01 -1.67 -4.22
C LEU A 54 -2.79 -2.71 -5.02
N GLU A 55 -3.99 -3.03 -4.56
CA GLU A 55 -4.91 -3.99 -5.18
C GLU A 55 -5.21 -3.68 -6.66
N ARG A 56 -5.36 -2.40 -7.03
CA ARG A 56 -5.61 -2.00 -8.43
C ARG A 56 -4.52 -2.46 -9.39
N SER A 57 -3.28 -2.56 -8.92
CA SER A 57 -2.18 -3.08 -9.74
C SER A 57 -2.21 -4.60 -9.85
N LEU A 58 -2.69 -5.29 -8.82
CA LEU A 58 -2.92 -6.73 -8.87
C LEU A 58 -4.01 -7.07 -9.89
N ASP A 59 -5.10 -6.29 -9.93
CA ASP A 59 -6.16 -6.43 -10.94
C ASP A 59 -5.62 -6.19 -12.35
N ALA A 60 -4.80 -5.15 -12.55
CA ALA A 60 -4.17 -4.90 -13.85
C ALA A 60 -3.28 -6.07 -14.33
N ILE A 61 -2.54 -6.72 -13.42
CA ILE A 61 -1.75 -7.92 -13.76
C ILE A 61 -2.67 -9.11 -14.08
N LYS A 62 -3.81 -9.25 -13.40
CA LYS A 62 -4.81 -10.28 -13.68
C LYS A 62 -5.41 -10.12 -15.08
N ASP A 63 -5.71 -8.89 -15.48
CA ASP A 63 -6.22 -8.60 -16.82
C ASP A 63 -5.16 -8.89 -17.89
N LEU A 64 -3.90 -8.50 -17.64
CA LEU A 64 -2.77 -8.84 -18.52
C LEU A 64 -2.53 -10.35 -18.61
N LEU A 65 -2.75 -11.10 -17.53
CA LEU A 65 -2.70 -12.56 -17.54
C LEU A 65 -3.81 -13.14 -18.43
N PHE A 66 -5.04 -12.62 -18.33
CA PHE A 66 -6.16 -13.07 -19.15
C PHE A 66 -5.94 -12.77 -20.65
N MET A 67 -5.30 -11.65 -20.96
CA MET A 67 -4.91 -11.27 -22.32
C MET A 67 -3.66 -12.01 -22.84
N GLY A 68 -2.99 -12.82 -22.00
CA GLY A 68 -1.78 -13.57 -22.38
C GLY A 68 -0.48 -12.76 -22.36
N PHE A 69 -0.50 -11.55 -21.80
CA PHE A 69 0.67 -10.66 -21.68
C PHE A 69 1.40 -10.79 -20.34
N ALA A 70 0.79 -11.41 -19.33
CA ALA A 70 1.44 -11.75 -18.07
C ALA A 70 1.40 -13.27 -17.83
N THR A 71 2.30 -13.73 -16.98
CA THR A 71 2.38 -15.15 -16.59
C THR A 71 1.66 -15.41 -15.27
N LYS A 72 1.23 -16.65 -15.06
CA LYS A 72 0.65 -17.08 -13.78
C LYS A 72 1.62 -16.86 -12.60
N ALA A 73 2.92 -17.01 -12.85
CA ALA A 73 3.96 -16.76 -11.86
C ALA A 73 4.00 -15.29 -11.43
N GLN A 74 3.95 -14.35 -12.37
CA GLN A 74 3.90 -12.91 -12.07
C GLN A 74 2.64 -12.53 -11.28
N TYR A 75 1.48 -13.10 -11.64
CA TYR A 75 0.26 -12.88 -10.87
C TYR A 75 0.35 -13.44 -9.44
N ALA A 76 0.86 -14.65 -9.27
CA ALA A 76 1.05 -15.26 -7.95
C ALA A 76 2.06 -14.47 -7.10
N GLU A 77 3.15 -13.98 -7.70
CA GLU A 77 4.13 -13.14 -7.02
C GLU A 77 3.51 -11.81 -6.56
N ALA A 78 2.72 -11.15 -7.42
CA ALA A 78 2.03 -9.92 -7.07
C ALA A 78 1.01 -10.14 -5.95
N LEU A 79 0.26 -11.26 -5.99
CA LEU A 79 -0.71 -11.60 -4.97
C LEU A 79 -0.03 -11.82 -3.61
N SER A 80 1.05 -12.61 -3.58
CA SER A 80 1.83 -12.86 -2.35
C SER A 80 2.35 -11.55 -1.76
N GLY A 81 3.03 -10.72 -2.56
CA GLY A 81 3.58 -9.46 -2.04
C GLY A 81 2.51 -8.46 -1.61
N CYS A 82 1.33 -8.48 -2.23
CA CYS A 82 0.20 -7.66 -1.78
C CYS A 82 -0.32 -8.11 -0.42
N GLN A 83 -0.40 -9.42 -0.19
CA GLN A 83 -0.78 -9.98 1.12
C GLN A 83 0.27 -9.65 2.18
N ASP A 84 1.56 -9.82 1.86
CA ASP A 84 2.66 -9.48 2.76
C ASP A 84 2.61 -8.00 3.17
N ALA A 85 2.40 -7.09 2.20
CA ALA A 85 2.28 -5.66 2.48
C ALA A 85 1.07 -5.31 3.36
N VAL A 86 -0.06 -6.00 3.15
CA VAL A 86 -1.27 -5.82 3.98
C VAL A 86 -1.01 -6.28 5.42
N GLU A 87 -0.29 -7.39 5.61
CA GLU A 87 0.06 -7.88 6.95
C GLU A 87 1.12 -7.01 7.63
N GLU A 88 2.12 -6.50 6.89
CA GLU A 88 3.08 -5.52 7.43
C GLU A 88 2.40 -4.20 7.84
N MET A 89 1.39 -3.75 7.09
CA MET A 89 0.59 -2.57 7.47
C MET A 89 -0.30 -2.81 8.69
N LYS A 90 -0.56 -4.07 9.06
CA LYS A 90 -1.29 -4.49 10.27
C LYS A 90 -0.35 -4.80 11.44
N SER A 91 0.93 -4.44 11.38
CA SER A 91 1.88 -4.80 12.44
C SER A 91 1.41 -4.32 13.83
N PRO A 92 1.76 -5.04 14.92
CA PRO A 92 1.29 -4.78 16.29
C PRO A 92 1.49 -3.34 16.78
N ASP A 93 2.48 -2.63 16.23
CA ASP A 93 2.76 -1.23 16.53
C ASP A 93 1.56 -0.31 16.19
N ARG A 94 0.69 -0.70 15.25
CA ARG A 94 -0.56 0.00 14.94
C ARG A 94 -1.71 -0.37 15.86
N ASP A 95 -1.83 -1.62 16.28
CA ASP A 95 -2.88 -2.04 17.20
C ASP A 95 -2.69 -1.38 18.58
N GLU A 96 -1.44 -1.22 19.05
CA GLU A 96 -1.15 -0.44 20.26
C GLU A 96 -1.47 1.05 20.09
N ALA A 97 -1.16 1.64 18.91
CA ALA A 97 -1.49 3.02 18.63
C ALA A 97 -3.00 3.27 18.51
N PHE A 98 -3.75 2.34 17.90
CA PHE A 98 -5.22 2.40 17.80
C PHE A 98 -5.89 2.13 19.15
N ALA A 99 -5.38 1.17 19.93
CA ALA A 99 -5.87 0.88 21.29
C ALA A 99 -5.59 2.02 22.25
N ALA A 100 -4.42 2.67 22.16
CA ALA A 100 -4.11 3.89 22.91
C ALA A 100 -5.05 5.05 22.52
N PHE A 101 -5.37 5.19 21.24
CA PHE A 101 -6.31 6.21 20.76
C PHE A 101 -7.76 5.94 21.20
N GLY A 102 -8.17 4.67 21.21
CA GLY A 102 -9.48 4.24 21.71
C GLY A 102 -9.63 4.45 23.22
N ALA A 103 -8.62 4.06 24.00
CA ALA A 103 -8.61 4.25 25.45
C ALA A 103 -8.59 5.73 25.87
N GLU A 104 -7.94 6.60 25.08
CA GLU A 104 -7.95 8.05 25.31
C GLU A 104 -9.30 8.69 24.97
N LEU A 105 -10.03 8.16 23.97
CA LEU A 105 -11.41 8.57 23.65
C LEU A 105 -12.42 8.11 24.71
N ASP A 106 -12.26 6.90 25.25
CA ASP A 106 -13.11 6.40 26.33
C ASP A 106 -12.91 7.19 27.64
N ALA A 107 -11.67 7.59 27.95
CA ALA A 107 -11.36 8.43 29.10
C ALA A 107 -11.93 9.87 29.01
N LEU A 108 -12.17 10.37 27.80
CA LEU A 108 -12.83 11.66 27.56
C LEU A 108 -14.35 11.58 27.70
N ASN A 109 -14.94 10.40 27.50
CA ASN A 109 -16.38 10.16 27.60
C ASN A 109 -16.84 9.84 29.04
N ASP A 110 -15.92 9.47 29.93
CA ASP A 110 -16.17 9.25 31.37
C ASP A 110 -16.30 10.58 32.18
N PHE A 111 -16.23 11.73 31.51
CA PHE A 111 -16.38 13.07 32.10
C PHE A 111 -17.73 13.75 31.77
N THR A 112 -18.67 13.02 31.14
CA THR A 112 -20.06 13.44 30.92
C THR A 112 -21.04 12.51 31.60
#